data_AF-A0A453PG58-F1
#
_entry.id   AF-A0A453PG58-F1
#
_cell.length_a   1.000
_cell.length_b   1.000
_cell.length_c   1.000
_cell.angle_alpha   90.00
_cell.angle_beta   90.00
_cell.angle_gamma   90.00
#
_symmetry.space_group_name_H-M   'P 1'
#
loop_
_entity.id
_entity.type
_entity.pdbx_description
1 polymer ?
#
loop_
_entity_poly.entity_id
_entity_poly.type
_entity_poly.pdbx_seq_one_letter_code
_entity_poly.pdbx_strand_id
1 'polypeptide(L)'
;GDLARGLRPPRHLPPATRVCTSMEEEHPPVRQRGPPPPPHGGTHSGDGIDHLSALPDDVLHLILARLDHHRDAVRTSILSGRWRALMSGLSMARFSIQQIKIKSVRRAIRALGLVLGALGAQRPAFGGLRVLEICVPYGRRIYAKDVSKVLFAAAEVSPVEEFRFILPWNVDPESDSPVVLPGFHRAISVHLDVSYLVVAKLAGSFPVLERLTLKGFLLDIQALLRRCPCLRVLKIISLDARRIVIQSASLQELHILNAVKRCEYDTYSIDIAAPALKHLNLSVFTHHNCSLNISAPMVEQFSWECKYAYMATGIGELWQLTRLSLKTGEGAVTNDVDGTCLSLHISAYNTSRATEAEHTFEQEIQNLPVGDLCTLELHLSLGQTGHAWRSIVLHILGIQSIRIATQRLKLVLRRSEVEGACTADCPCHEPMQIPSLVNLQEVEIKGFRGDGYEFEFLQMVSGAAPLLEKTTTIRYVAGPLKLYFAIYCN
;
A
#
# COMPACT_ATOMS: atom_id res chain seq x y z
N GLY A 1 -47.87 -4.19 44.31
CA GLY A 1 -47.57 -5.62 44.10
C GLY A 1 -46.78 -5.83 42.83
N ASP A 2 -45.46 -5.92 42.81
CA ASP A 2 -44.39 -5.28 43.57
C ASP A 2 -43.08 -5.81 42.97
N LEU A 3 -42.12 -4.91 42.86
CA LEU A 3 -40.67 -5.12 42.92
C LEU A 3 -39.91 -5.77 41.75
N ALA A 4 -39.13 -4.90 41.12
CA ALA A 4 -37.93 -5.12 40.32
C ALA A 4 -36.84 -5.95 41.01
N ARG A 5 -36.07 -6.70 40.21
CA ARG A 5 -34.69 -7.20 40.48
C ARG A 5 -33.92 -7.09 39.16
N GLY A 6 -32.71 -6.57 39.05
CA GLY A 6 -31.75 -6.09 40.05
C GLY A 6 -30.36 -6.20 39.42
N LEU A 7 -29.84 -5.08 38.91
CA LEU A 7 -28.43 -4.87 38.56
C LEU A 7 -27.54 -5.05 39.81
N ARG A 8 -26.35 -5.63 39.65
CA ARG A 8 -25.26 -5.55 40.65
C ARG A 8 -23.90 -5.34 40.00
N PRO A 9 -23.23 -4.22 40.29
CA PRO A 9 -21.78 -4.13 40.51
C PRO A 9 -21.50 -3.89 42.02
N PRO A 10 -20.29 -3.42 42.41
CA PRO A 10 -19.08 -4.18 42.65
C PRO A 10 -18.86 -4.46 44.16
N ARG A 11 -18.03 -5.45 44.51
CA ARG A 11 -17.62 -5.70 45.90
C ARG A 11 -16.35 -4.90 46.25
N HIS A 12 -16.53 -3.91 47.10
CA HIS A 12 -15.49 -3.31 47.96
C HIS A 12 -15.88 -3.50 49.44
N LEU A 13 -14.89 -3.26 50.32
CA LEU A 13 -14.88 -3.09 51.79
C LEU A 13 -14.27 -4.26 52.60
N PRO A 14 -13.67 -4.03 53.81
CA PRO A 14 -13.35 -2.77 54.52
C PRO A 14 -11.90 -2.72 55.12
N PRO A 15 -11.52 -1.64 55.87
CA PRO A 15 -10.16 -1.36 56.34
C PRO A 15 -9.88 -1.64 57.85
N ALA A 16 -8.57 -1.70 58.15
CA ALA A 16 -7.80 -1.38 59.37
C ALA A 16 -8.33 -1.69 60.79
N THR A 17 -7.52 -2.43 61.56
CA THR A 17 -7.45 -2.31 63.04
C THR A 17 -6.00 -2.12 63.48
N ARG A 18 -5.76 -1.01 64.19
CA ARG A 18 -4.54 -0.68 64.92
C ARG A 18 -4.40 -1.58 66.15
N VAL A 19 -3.19 -2.02 66.46
CA VAL A 19 -2.77 -2.30 67.84
C VAL A 19 -1.55 -1.42 68.12
N CYS A 20 -1.72 -0.54 69.10
CA CYS A 20 -0.66 0.21 69.75
C CYS A 20 0.06 -0.71 70.74
N THR A 21 1.38 -0.73 70.71
CA THR A 21 2.19 -0.94 71.90
C THR A 21 3.27 0.13 71.91
N SER A 22 3.35 0.81 73.04
CA SER A 22 4.12 2.01 73.33
C SER A 22 5.49 1.67 73.91
N MET A 23 6.49 2.41 73.43
CA MET A 23 7.67 2.98 74.10
C MET A 23 8.51 2.09 75.04
N GLU A 24 9.79 1.97 74.69
CA GLU A 24 10.89 2.38 75.58
C GLU A 24 12.09 2.83 74.74
N GLU A 25 12.63 4.00 75.09
CA GLU A 25 13.80 4.65 74.49
C GLU A 25 15.09 3.92 74.89
N GLU A 26 15.98 3.68 73.92
CA GLU A 26 17.42 3.74 74.16
C GLU A 26 18.18 3.91 72.82
N HIS A 27 19.12 4.85 72.79
CA HIS A 27 20.19 5.02 71.79
C HIS A 27 21.41 5.55 72.56
N PRO A 28 22.66 5.39 72.09
CA PRO A 28 23.24 4.41 71.15
C PRO A 28 24.56 3.81 71.69
N PRO A 29 25.32 3.03 70.87
CA PRO A 29 26.71 3.47 70.71
C PRO A 29 27.20 3.52 69.25
N VAL A 30 28.07 4.50 69.03
CA VAL A 30 28.86 4.74 67.80
C VAL A 30 30.07 3.79 67.75
N ARG A 31 30.44 3.32 66.54
CA ARG A 31 31.79 2.96 65.99
C ARG A 31 31.62 1.85 64.93
N GLN A 32 32.32 1.74 63.79
CA GLN A 32 33.34 2.48 63.06
C GLN A 32 33.28 1.98 61.59
N ARG A 33 33.52 2.87 60.60
CA ARG A 33 33.65 2.49 59.18
C ARG A 33 34.99 1.81 58.94
N GLY A 34 34.98 0.63 58.29
CA GLY A 34 36.18 -0.02 57.76
C GLY A 34 36.74 0.70 56.52
N PRO A 35 38.05 0.55 56.22
CA PRO A 35 38.73 1.28 55.15
C PRO A 35 38.39 0.74 53.75
N PRO A 36 38.47 1.58 52.69
CA PRO A 36 38.18 1.19 51.31
C PRO A 36 39.36 0.40 50.69
N PRO A 37 39.09 -0.45 49.68
CA PRO A 37 40.13 -1.23 49.00
C PRO A 37 40.97 -0.35 48.05
N PRO A 38 42.21 -0.78 47.71
CA PRO A 38 43.18 0.05 46.98
C PRO A 38 42.86 0.18 45.48
N PRO A 39 43.33 1.25 44.81
CA PRO A 39 43.04 1.51 43.40
C PRO A 39 43.93 0.67 42.48
N HIS A 40 43.31 -0.14 41.64
CA HIS A 40 43.96 -0.68 40.44
C HIS A 40 43.98 0.40 39.36
N GLY A 41 45.19 0.86 39.02
CA GLY A 41 45.45 1.68 37.84
C GLY A 41 45.23 0.90 36.55
N GLY A 42 44.76 1.60 35.52
CA GLY A 42 44.55 1.04 34.18
C GLY A 42 43.63 1.90 33.31
N THR A 43 44.15 3.03 32.84
CA THR A 43 43.96 3.58 31.49
C THR A 43 42.60 3.43 30.79
N HIS A 44 41.86 4.54 30.68
CA HIS A 44 41.57 5.23 29.41
C HIS A 44 40.54 6.35 29.69
N SER A 45 40.99 7.47 30.26
CA SER A 45 40.31 8.73 29.98
C SER A 45 40.67 9.09 28.55
N GLY A 46 39.71 8.94 27.64
CA GLY A 46 39.75 9.68 26.38
C GLY A 46 39.66 11.15 26.76
N ASP A 47 40.81 11.81 26.80
CA ASP A 47 40.91 13.23 27.02
C ASP A 47 40.07 13.92 25.94
N GLY A 48 39.07 14.70 26.34
CA GLY A 48 38.13 15.37 25.42
C GLY A 48 38.76 16.53 24.66
N ILE A 49 40.07 16.45 24.37
CA ILE A 49 40.84 17.48 23.73
C ILE A 49 40.52 17.48 22.24
N ASP A 50 40.07 18.64 21.76
CA ASP A 50 39.81 18.92 20.36
C ASP A 50 41.13 19.06 19.58
N HIS A 51 41.75 17.93 19.27
CA HIS A 51 42.99 17.86 18.49
C HIS A 51 42.81 18.25 17.01
N LEU A 52 41.57 18.24 16.51
CA LEU A 52 41.25 18.69 15.15
C LEU A 52 41.36 20.22 15.05
N SER A 53 40.99 20.95 16.10
CA SER A 53 41.16 22.40 16.16
C SER A 53 42.62 22.86 16.23
N ALA A 54 43.58 21.95 16.48
CA ALA A 54 45.01 22.27 16.49
C ALA A 54 45.66 22.17 15.09
N LEU A 55 44.96 21.62 14.10
CA LEU A 55 45.49 21.47 12.75
C LEU A 55 45.31 22.76 11.91
N PRO A 56 46.26 23.05 10.99
CA PRO A 56 46.11 24.06 9.95
C PRO A 56 44.97 23.76 8.96
N ASP A 57 44.33 24.81 8.41
CA ASP A 57 43.12 24.69 7.59
C ASP A 57 43.34 23.88 6.29
N ASP A 58 44.53 23.96 5.69
CA ASP A 58 44.95 23.19 4.52
C ASP A 58 45.00 21.67 4.78
N VAL A 59 45.45 21.27 5.98
CA VAL A 59 45.45 19.86 6.41
C VAL A 59 44.02 19.39 6.69
N LEU A 60 43.19 20.24 7.29
CA LEU A 60 41.78 19.95 7.55
C LEU A 60 40.98 19.79 6.24
N HIS A 61 41.26 20.61 5.23
CA HIS A 61 40.69 20.48 3.89
C HIS A 61 41.14 19.20 3.17
N LEU A 62 42.40 18.78 3.31
CA LEU A 62 42.90 17.51 2.77
C LEU A 62 42.24 16.29 3.41
N ILE A 63 41.96 16.34 4.72
CA ILE A 63 41.26 15.26 5.42
C ILE A 63 39.79 15.24 4.98
N LEU A 64 39.13 16.39 4.88
CA LEU A 64 37.76 16.51 4.37
C LEU A 64 37.61 16.05 2.93
N ALA A 65 38.60 16.33 2.07
CA ALA A 65 38.63 15.89 0.69
C ALA A 65 38.88 14.38 0.53
N ARG A 66 39.49 13.73 1.53
CA ARG A 66 39.69 12.26 1.57
C ARG A 66 38.58 11.51 2.29
N LEU A 67 37.73 12.22 3.02
CA LEU A 67 36.45 11.71 3.52
C LEU A 67 35.44 11.81 2.37
N ASP A 68 35.59 10.94 1.37
CA ASP A 68 34.76 10.84 0.15
C ASP A 68 33.24 10.71 0.41
N HIS A 69 32.83 10.58 1.68
CA HIS A 69 31.46 10.55 2.14
C HIS A 69 31.15 11.69 3.12
N HIS A 70 30.31 12.64 2.68
CA HIS A 70 29.78 13.76 3.48
C HIS A 70 29.20 13.32 4.85
N ARG A 71 28.78 12.05 4.97
CA ARG A 71 28.33 11.47 6.25
C ARG A 71 29.42 11.44 7.31
N ASP A 72 30.62 11.02 6.97
CA ASP A 72 31.69 10.85 7.95
C ASP A 72 32.28 12.21 8.34
N ALA A 73 32.30 13.17 7.41
CA ALA A 73 32.61 14.57 7.69
C ALA A 73 31.61 15.24 8.66
N VAL A 74 30.31 14.93 8.55
CA VAL A 74 29.29 15.43 9.49
C VAL A 74 29.38 14.72 10.85
N ARG A 75 29.66 13.41 10.87
CA ARG A 75 29.89 12.66 12.12
C ARG A 75 31.08 13.21 12.91
N THR A 76 32.14 13.65 12.23
CA THR A 76 33.32 14.25 12.86
C THR A 76 33.13 15.72 13.22
N SER A 77 32.07 16.41 12.78
CA SER A 77 31.76 17.79 13.17
C SER A 77 31.38 17.98 14.64
N ILE A 78 31.11 16.89 15.35
CA ILE A 78 30.88 16.88 16.79
C ILE A 78 32.22 17.02 17.54
N LEU A 79 33.32 16.64 16.90
CA LEU A 79 34.66 16.60 17.49
C LEU A 79 35.32 17.99 17.56
N SER A 80 34.89 18.95 16.73
CA SER A 80 35.51 20.27 16.67
C SER A 80 34.57 21.37 16.13
N GLY A 81 34.63 22.56 16.76
CA GLY A 81 33.94 23.75 16.28
C GLY A 81 34.54 24.32 14.99
N ARG A 82 35.87 24.25 14.81
CA ARG A 82 36.56 24.69 13.59
C ARG A 82 36.28 23.77 12.41
N TRP A 83 36.22 22.46 12.63
CA TRP A 83 35.81 21.47 11.62
C TRP A 83 34.41 21.75 11.06
N ARG A 84 33.49 22.18 11.94
CA ARG A 84 32.12 22.58 11.57
C ARG A 84 32.09 23.85 10.71
N ALA A 85 33.01 24.80 10.93
CA ALA A 85 33.12 26.03 10.15
C ALA A 85 33.76 25.79 8.77
N LEU A 86 34.75 24.89 8.68
CA LEU A 86 35.38 24.54 7.40
C LEU A 86 34.45 23.77 6.46
N MET A 87 33.53 22.98 7.02
CA MET A 87 32.42 22.38 6.27
C MET A 87 31.50 23.43 5.62
N SER A 88 31.44 24.65 6.15
CA SER A 88 30.62 25.73 5.58
C SER A 88 31.10 26.22 4.21
N GLY A 89 32.33 25.90 3.80
CA GLY A 89 32.86 26.20 2.46
C GLY A 89 32.57 25.15 1.40
N LEU A 90 32.00 23.99 1.77
CA LEU A 90 31.73 22.89 0.84
C LEU A 90 30.27 22.96 0.34
N SER A 91 30.08 22.99 -0.98
CA SER A 91 28.74 22.89 -1.59
C SER A 91 28.18 21.48 -1.36
N MET A 92 27.40 21.29 -0.28
CA MET A 92 26.72 20.01 -0.04
C MET A 92 25.51 19.87 -0.98
N ALA A 93 25.71 19.18 -2.10
CA ALA A 93 24.61 18.87 -3.02
C ALA A 93 23.71 17.74 -2.48
N ARG A 94 24.30 16.69 -1.90
CA ARG A 94 23.56 15.48 -1.48
C ARG A 94 24.00 15.03 -0.09
N PHE A 95 23.03 14.69 0.75
CA PHE A 95 23.26 14.05 2.04
C PHE A 95 22.36 12.82 2.19
N SER A 96 22.97 11.66 2.45
CA SER A 96 22.25 10.39 2.55
C SER A 96 22.67 9.59 3.78
N ILE A 97 21.66 9.22 4.59
CA ILE A 97 21.76 8.32 5.73
C ILE A 97 21.08 6.99 5.39
N GLN A 98 21.86 6.05 4.87
CA GLN A 98 21.52 4.64 4.66
C GLN A 98 22.05 3.74 5.80
N GLN A 99 21.27 2.71 6.14
CA GLN A 99 21.66 1.54 6.93
C GLN A 99 22.22 1.82 8.34
N ILE A 100 21.50 2.58 9.16
CA ILE A 100 21.78 2.60 10.61
C ILE A 100 21.26 1.30 11.23
N LYS A 101 22.16 0.43 11.73
CA LYS A 101 21.77 -0.70 12.59
C LYS A 101 21.25 -0.13 13.92
N ILE A 102 19.93 -0.01 14.05
CA ILE A 102 19.32 0.50 15.27
C ILE A 102 19.31 -0.58 16.36
N LYS A 103 20.22 -0.47 17.32
CA LYS A 103 20.11 -1.18 18.61
C LYS A 103 19.08 -0.53 19.54
N SER A 104 18.80 0.77 19.36
CA SER A 104 17.83 1.55 20.16
C SER A 104 17.22 2.68 19.33
N VAL A 105 15.90 2.62 19.08
CA VAL A 105 15.14 3.59 18.27
C VAL A 105 15.30 5.02 18.81
N ARG A 106 15.22 5.19 20.13
CA ARG A 106 15.43 6.50 20.79
C ARG A 106 16.81 7.10 20.54
N ARG A 107 17.89 6.28 20.55
CA ARG A 107 19.25 6.78 20.27
C ARG A 107 19.40 7.19 18.81
N ALA A 108 18.85 6.39 17.89
CA ALA A 108 18.90 6.70 16.47
C ALA A 108 18.15 8.00 16.14
N ILE A 109 16.97 8.21 16.73
CA ILE A 109 16.19 9.44 16.52
C ILE A 109 16.90 10.65 17.10
N ARG A 110 17.49 10.54 18.29
CA ARG A 110 18.31 11.63 18.84
C ARG A 110 19.50 11.94 17.95
N ALA A 111 20.21 10.93 17.48
CA ALA A 111 21.33 11.11 16.56
C ALA A 111 20.87 11.77 15.24
N LEU A 112 19.74 11.33 14.66
CA LEU A 112 19.15 11.95 13.47
C LEU A 112 18.78 13.41 13.73
N GLY A 113 18.12 13.70 14.84
CA GLY A 113 17.76 15.07 15.24
C GLY A 113 18.99 15.97 15.41
N LEU A 114 20.06 15.47 16.04
CA LEU A 114 21.31 16.23 16.20
C LEU A 114 21.99 16.50 14.85
N VAL A 115 22.07 15.49 13.98
CA VAL A 115 22.67 15.61 12.65
C VAL A 115 21.86 16.58 11.78
N LEU A 116 20.54 16.44 11.75
CA LEU A 116 19.66 17.33 10.99
C LEU A 116 19.68 18.76 11.56
N GLY A 117 19.74 18.92 12.88
CA GLY A 117 19.88 20.24 13.52
C GLY A 117 21.21 20.91 13.15
N ALA A 118 22.32 20.16 13.14
CA ALA A 118 23.61 20.69 12.70
C ALA A 118 23.59 21.11 11.21
N LEU A 119 22.96 20.30 10.35
CA LEU A 119 22.76 20.64 8.94
C LEU A 119 21.85 21.86 8.76
N GLY A 120 20.75 21.94 9.54
CA GLY A 120 19.83 23.07 9.53
C GLY A 120 20.50 24.37 9.97
N ALA A 121 21.35 24.33 10.99
CA ALA A 121 22.14 25.48 11.44
C ALA A 121 23.13 25.98 10.37
N GLN A 122 23.63 25.06 9.52
CA GLN A 122 24.54 25.40 8.41
C GLN A 122 23.81 25.82 7.12
N ARG A 123 22.47 25.77 7.08
CA ARG A 123 21.66 26.16 5.90
C ARG A 123 22.05 27.49 5.25
N PRO A 124 22.39 28.57 5.98
CA PRO A 124 22.79 29.83 5.35
C PRO A 124 24.03 29.71 4.46
N ALA A 125 24.92 28.74 4.72
CA ALA A 125 26.18 28.58 4.00
C ALA A 125 26.01 27.90 2.63
N PHE A 126 25.10 26.93 2.53
CA PHE A 126 24.89 26.16 1.30
C PHE A 126 23.54 26.44 0.61
N GLY A 127 22.71 27.32 1.18
CA GLY A 127 21.47 27.76 0.54
C GLY A 127 20.41 26.67 0.40
N GLY A 128 20.49 25.58 1.16
CA GLY A 128 19.58 24.42 1.12
C GLY A 128 20.17 23.19 0.42
N LEU A 129 19.83 22.01 0.91
CA LEU A 129 20.37 20.75 0.42
C LEU A 129 19.59 20.29 -0.84
N ARG A 130 20.25 19.89 -1.94
CA ARG A 130 19.49 19.41 -3.12
C ARG A 130 18.76 18.12 -2.80
N VAL A 131 19.45 17.13 -2.24
CA VAL A 131 18.86 15.82 -1.93
C VAL A 131 19.12 15.40 -0.49
N LEU A 132 18.05 15.21 0.29
CA LEU A 132 18.07 14.63 1.63
C LEU A 132 17.47 13.22 1.60
N GLU A 133 18.25 12.22 1.97
CA GLU A 133 17.79 10.84 2.05
C GLU A 133 18.04 10.27 3.46
N ILE A 134 16.97 9.77 4.10
CA ILE A 134 17.01 9.12 5.40
C ILE A 134 16.33 7.76 5.24
N CYS A 135 17.15 6.71 5.20
CA CYS A 135 16.73 5.34 4.98
C CYS A 135 17.22 4.47 6.14
N VAL A 136 16.30 4.08 7.01
CA VAL A 136 16.61 3.20 8.13
C VAL A 136 15.77 1.93 8.02
N PRO A 137 16.29 0.88 7.36
CA PRO A 137 15.50 -0.32 7.06
C PRO A 137 15.28 -1.22 8.28
N TYR A 138 16.14 -1.14 9.30
CA TYR A 138 16.11 -2.03 10.47
C TYR A 138 15.81 -1.27 11.76
N GLY A 139 14.77 -1.68 12.47
CA GLY A 139 14.35 -1.09 13.74
C GLY A 139 13.12 -1.79 14.31
N ARG A 140 12.69 -1.34 15.49
CA ARG A 140 11.46 -1.79 16.18
C ARG A 140 10.40 -0.70 16.11
N ARG A 141 9.24 -0.91 16.73
CA ARG A 141 8.17 0.08 16.85
C ARG A 141 8.71 1.46 17.27
N ILE A 142 8.17 2.50 16.65
CA ILE A 142 8.56 3.90 16.84
C ILE A 142 7.36 4.71 17.34
N TYR A 143 7.59 5.68 18.23
CA TYR A 143 6.52 6.58 18.64
C TYR A 143 6.28 7.66 17.58
N ALA A 144 5.02 8.00 17.32
CA ALA A 144 4.63 9.01 16.34
C ALA A 144 5.30 10.38 16.58
N LYS A 145 5.40 10.79 17.85
CA LYS A 145 6.10 12.03 18.27
C LYS A 145 7.56 12.08 17.84
N ASP A 146 8.22 10.94 17.80
CA ASP A 146 9.64 10.86 17.47
C ASP A 146 9.83 10.93 15.94
N VAL A 147 8.91 10.37 15.15
CA VAL A 147 8.83 10.60 13.70
C VAL A 147 8.61 12.08 13.39
N SER A 148 7.65 12.71 14.08
CA SER A 148 7.36 14.14 13.95
C SER A 148 8.63 15.00 14.14
N LYS A 149 9.38 14.78 15.23
CA LYS A 149 10.64 15.51 15.50
C LYS A 149 11.64 15.40 14.34
N VAL A 150 11.80 14.21 13.78
CA VAL A 150 12.75 14.02 12.66
C VAL A 150 12.27 14.72 11.40
N LEU A 151 10.97 14.68 11.11
CA LEU A 151 10.40 15.39 9.96
C LEU A 151 10.56 16.91 10.09
N PHE A 152 10.33 17.48 11.28
CA PHE A 152 10.55 18.91 11.53
C PHE A 152 12.02 19.30 11.37
N ALA A 153 12.94 18.51 11.94
CA ALA A 153 14.37 18.75 11.76
C ALA A 153 14.79 18.62 10.28
N ALA A 154 14.20 17.69 9.52
CA ALA A 154 14.44 17.57 8.08
C ALA A 154 13.88 18.77 7.29
N ALA A 155 12.75 19.34 7.71
CA ALA A 155 12.20 20.55 7.11
C ALA A 155 13.09 21.78 7.33
N GLU A 156 13.75 21.88 8.50
CA GLU A 156 14.72 22.95 8.79
C GLU A 156 15.94 22.93 7.85
N VAL A 157 16.39 21.73 7.45
CA VAL A 157 17.44 21.54 6.43
C VAL A 157 17.01 22.07 5.05
N SER A 158 15.70 22.21 4.81
CA SER A 158 15.12 22.79 3.59
C SER A 158 15.60 22.08 2.30
N PRO A 159 15.27 20.79 2.11
CA PRO A 159 15.58 20.08 0.88
C PRO A 159 14.93 20.76 -0.35
N VAL A 160 15.63 20.75 -1.48
CA VAL A 160 15.24 21.49 -2.70
C VAL A 160 14.78 20.58 -3.83
N GLU A 161 15.54 19.56 -4.20
CA GLU A 161 15.15 18.68 -5.31
C GLU A 161 14.37 17.48 -4.77
N GLU A 162 14.91 16.82 -3.75
CA GLU A 162 14.38 15.55 -3.29
C GLU A 162 14.54 15.35 -1.78
N PHE A 163 13.45 14.90 -1.15
CA PHE A 163 13.44 14.40 0.21
C PHE A 163 12.89 12.98 0.24
N ARG A 164 13.71 12.02 0.70
CA ARG A 164 13.27 10.64 0.96
C ARG A 164 13.40 10.32 2.44
N PHE A 165 12.32 9.83 3.02
CA PHE A 165 12.25 9.39 4.40
C PHE A 165 11.61 8.01 4.47
N ILE A 166 12.41 6.99 4.72
CA ILE A 166 12.02 5.59 4.67
C ILE A 166 12.30 4.94 6.03
N LEU A 167 11.22 4.72 6.78
CA LEU A 167 11.16 4.00 8.05
C LEU A 167 10.04 2.95 7.96
N PRO A 168 10.28 1.76 7.40
CA PRO A 168 9.24 0.76 7.14
C PRO A 168 8.75 0.04 8.42
N TRP A 169 8.92 0.65 9.59
CA TRP A 169 8.50 0.09 10.87
C TRP A 169 7.11 0.59 11.23
N ASN A 170 6.39 -0.23 11.99
CA ASN A 170 5.09 0.17 12.50
C ASN A 170 5.26 1.23 13.58
N VAL A 171 4.56 2.34 13.43
CA VAL A 171 4.29 3.24 14.55
C VAL A 171 3.57 2.43 15.64
N ASP A 172 3.96 2.63 16.90
CA ASP A 172 3.34 1.90 18.01
C ASP A 172 1.84 2.23 18.06
N PRO A 173 0.92 1.23 17.98
CA PRO A 173 -0.52 1.49 18.02
C PRO A 173 -0.99 2.17 19.31
N GLU A 174 -0.24 2.04 20.40
CA GLU A 174 -0.48 2.75 21.68
C GLU A 174 0.06 4.19 21.69
N SER A 175 0.53 4.69 20.54
CA SER A 175 1.03 6.05 20.44
C SER A 175 -0.12 7.06 20.43
N ASP A 176 -0.43 7.63 21.60
CA ASP A 176 -1.49 8.64 21.84
C ASP A 176 -1.40 9.96 21.03
N SER A 177 -0.38 10.15 20.19
CA SER A 177 -0.10 11.44 19.56
C SER A 177 -0.19 11.37 18.04
N PRO A 178 -1.22 11.96 17.41
CA PRO A 178 -1.21 12.12 15.96
C PRO A 178 -0.10 13.10 15.55
N VAL A 179 0.49 12.89 14.37
CA VAL A 179 1.64 13.66 13.89
C VAL A 179 1.18 14.94 13.20
N VAL A 180 1.99 15.99 13.37
CA VAL A 180 1.90 17.20 12.57
C VAL A 180 2.92 17.08 11.45
N LEU A 181 2.46 17.08 10.20
CA LEU A 181 3.35 17.01 9.04
C LEU A 181 3.88 18.42 8.73
N PRO A 182 5.21 18.65 8.74
CA PRO A 182 5.78 19.94 8.34
C PRO A 182 5.62 20.15 6.83
N GLY A 183 5.65 21.41 6.40
CA GLY A 183 5.72 21.74 4.98
C GLY A 183 7.17 21.74 4.48
N PHE A 184 7.34 21.45 3.19
CA PHE A 184 8.62 21.51 2.51
C PHE A 184 8.51 22.52 1.37
N HIS A 185 8.83 23.79 1.67
CA HIS A 185 8.56 24.93 0.79
C HIS A 185 9.37 24.93 -0.52
N ARG A 186 10.49 24.21 -0.55
CA ARG A 186 11.40 24.16 -1.72
C ARG A 186 11.50 22.79 -2.37
N ALA A 187 10.97 21.74 -1.74
CA ALA A 187 11.16 20.38 -2.24
C ALA A 187 10.27 20.11 -3.46
N ILE A 188 10.88 19.68 -4.56
CA ILE A 188 10.17 19.29 -5.80
C ILE A 188 9.63 17.86 -5.69
N SER A 189 10.34 16.99 -4.97
CA SER A 189 9.98 15.57 -4.80
C SER A 189 10.04 15.16 -3.34
N VAL A 190 8.98 14.57 -2.81
CA VAL A 190 8.90 14.07 -1.43
C VAL A 190 8.42 12.61 -1.43
N HIS A 191 9.19 11.73 -0.81
CA HIS A 191 8.84 10.33 -0.62
C HIS A 191 8.88 9.99 0.86
N LEU A 192 7.73 9.67 1.44
CA LEU A 192 7.61 9.26 2.83
C LEU A 192 7.06 7.83 2.91
N ASP A 193 7.82 6.93 3.51
CA ASP A 193 7.44 5.54 3.78
C ASP A 193 7.51 5.30 5.28
N VAL A 194 6.36 5.35 5.94
CA VAL A 194 6.19 5.15 7.38
C VAL A 194 4.91 4.38 7.62
N SER A 195 5.00 3.19 8.22
CA SER A 195 3.83 2.34 8.43
C SER A 195 2.98 2.83 9.62
N TYR A 196 1.68 3.02 9.39
CA TYR A 196 0.66 3.39 10.40
C TYR A 196 0.81 4.80 10.99
N LEU A 197 1.24 5.77 10.18
CA LEU A 197 1.39 7.15 10.63
C LEU A 197 0.09 7.94 10.50
N VAL A 198 -0.57 8.22 11.62
CA VAL A 198 -1.74 9.11 11.67
C VAL A 198 -1.30 10.56 11.68
N VAL A 199 -1.76 11.35 10.70
CA VAL A 199 -1.47 12.80 10.61
C VAL A 199 -2.72 13.59 10.97
N ALA A 200 -2.71 14.29 12.10
CA ALA A 200 -3.84 15.14 12.51
C ALA A 200 -3.81 16.53 11.85
N LYS A 201 -2.63 17.05 11.52
CA LYS A 201 -2.50 18.42 11.03
C LYS A 201 -1.36 18.57 10.03
N LEU A 202 -1.59 19.38 9.01
CA LEU A 202 -0.58 19.85 8.07
C LEU A 202 -0.13 21.24 8.53
N ALA A 203 1.12 21.38 8.98
CA ALA A 203 1.65 22.64 9.52
C ALA A 203 2.09 23.62 8.44
N GLY A 204 2.62 23.14 7.32
CA GLY A 204 3.15 23.98 6.24
C GLY A 204 2.47 23.78 4.89
N SER A 205 3.06 24.34 3.84
CA SER A 205 2.63 24.19 2.44
C SER A 205 3.75 23.58 1.59
N PHE A 206 3.39 23.16 0.37
CA PHE A 206 4.27 22.49 -0.59
C PHE A 206 4.14 23.17 -1.96
N PRO A 207 4.53 24.46 -2.09
CA PRO A 207 4.19 25.29 -3.22
C PRO A 207 4.83 24.84 -4.54
N VAL A 208 6.02 24.24 -4.50
CA VAL A 208 6.78 23.78 -5.69
C VAL A 208 6.80 22.26 -5.85
N LEU A 209 6.05 21.53 -5.02
CA LEU A 209 6.09 20.07 -5.00
C LEU A 209 5.40 19.50 -6.23
N GLU A 210 6.14 18.78 -7.05
CA GLU A 210 5.63 18.12 -8.26
C GLU A 210 5.37 16.63 -8.06
N ARG A 211 6.13 15.97 -7.17
CA ARG A 211 6.05 14.52 -6.95
C ARG A 211 5.90 14.20 -5.48
N LEU A 212 4.86 13.45 -5.13
CA LEU A 212 4.59 13.01 -3.77
C LEU A 212 4.35 11.51 -3.73
N THR A 213 5.09 10.81 -2.87
CA THR A 213 4.79 9.43 -2.51
C THR A 213 4.56 9.31 -1.01
N LEU A 214 3.43 8.72 -0.63
CA LEU A 214 3.07 8.43 0.75
C LEU A 214 2.78 6.93 0.89
N LYS A 215 3.46 6.25 1.81
CA LYS A 215 3.20 4.85 2.14
C LYS A 215 2.92 4.68 3.62
N GLY A 216 1.76 4.10 3.95
CA GLY A 216 1.34 3.78 5.31
C GLY A 216 0.80 4.96 6.13
N PHE A 217 0.31 6.01 5.46
CA PHE A 217 -0.21 7.22 6.11
C PHE A 217 -1.74 7.17 6.24
N LEU A 218 -2.27 7.68 7.36
CA LEU A 218 -3.68 8.02 7.54
C LEU A 218 -3.80 9.55 7.63
N LEU A 219 -4.35 10.18 6.60
CA LEU A 219 -4.57 11.63 6.55
C LEU A 219 -5.72 12.01 5.60
N ASP A 220 -6.22 13.24 5.71
CA ASP A 220 -7.09 13.84 4.71
C ASP A 220 -6.28 14.23 3.46
N ILE A 221 -6.39 13.41 2.41
CA ILE A 221 -5.71 13.61 1.12
C ILE A 221 -6.15 14.92 0.46
N GLN A 222 -7.43 15.30 0.56
CA GLN A 222 -7.95 16.51 -0.06
C GLN A 222 -7.41 17.76 0.65
N ALA A 223 -7.19 17.71 1.96
CA ALA A 223 -6.50 18.76 2.70
C ALA A 223 -5.02 18.89 2.30
N LEU A 224 -4.37 17.79 1.94
CA LEU A 224 -2.99 17.81 1.45
C LEU A 224 -2.90 18.38 0.03
N LEU A 225 -3.77 17.95 -0.88
CA LEU A 225 -3.81 18.44 -2.27
C LEU A 225 -4.01 19.96 -2.35
N ARG A 226 -4.86 20.53 -1.48
CA ARG A 226 -5.03 21.99 -1.35
C ARG A 226 -3.75 22.77 -1.02
N ARG A 227 -2.70 22.09 -0.53
CA ARG A 227 -1.40 22.69 -0.17
C ARG A 227 -0.30 22.40 -1.19
N CYS A 228 -0.61 21.69 -2.28
CA CYS A 228 0.34 21.24 -3.30
C CYS A 228 -0.13 21.68 -4.71
N PRO A 229 -0.10 22.98 -5.05
CA PRO A 229 -0.67 23.49 -6.31
C PRO A 229 0.03 22.97 -7.57
N CYS A 230 1.34 22.69 -7.50
CA CYS A 230 2.14 22.20 -8.62
C CYS A 230 2.22 20.67 -8.70
N LEU A 231 1.42 19.92 -7.93
CA LEU A 231 1.54 18.47 -7.85
C LEU A 231 1.12 17.79 -9.15
N ARG A 232 2.06 17.07 -9.76
CA ARG A 232 1.86 16.35 -11.04
C ARG A 232 1.76 14.85 -10.83
N VAL A 233 2.50 14.29 -9.87
CA VAL A 233 2.53 12.85 -9.58
C VAL A 233 2.18 12.60 -8.12
N LEU A 234 1.14 11.81 -7.88
CA LEU A 234 0.74 11.37 -6.55
C LEU A 234 0.73 9.84 -6.48
N LYS A 235 1.52 9.28 -5.58
CA LYS A 235 1.55 7.84 -5.29
C LYS A 235 1.20 7.60 -3.83
N ILE A 236 0.13 6.86 -3.60
CA ILE A 236 -0.36 6.49 -2.28
C ILE A 236 -0.32 4.97 -2.18
N ILE A 237 0.31 4.46 -1.13
CA ILE A 237 0.45 3.03 -0.88
C ILE A 237 -0.07 2.73 0.53
N SER A 238 -0.96 1.75 0.67
CA SER A 238 -1.55 1.36 1.96
C SER A 238 -2.28 2.52 2.66
N LEU A 239 -3.29 3.09 2.00
CA LEU A 239 -4.18 4.10 2.59
C LEU A 239 -5.39 3.43 3.22
N ASP A 240 -5.64 3.73 4.49
CA ASP A 240 -6.80 3.25 5.21
C ASP A 240 -7.83 4.38 5.35
N ALA A 241 -8.83 4.38 4.45
CA ALA A 241 -9.88 5.39 4.41
C ALA A 241 -11.15 4.80 3.77
N ARG A 242 -12.33 5.07 4.35
CA ARG A 242 -13.64 4.65 3.78
C ARG A 242 -13.96 5.36 2.46
N ARG A 243 -13.56 6.62 2.36
CA ARG A 243 -13.91 7.51 1.25
C ARG A 243 -12.68 8.30 0.84
N ILE A 244 -12.29 8.15 -0.42
CA ILE A 244 -11.19 8.86 -1.05
C ILE A 244 -11.78 9.86 -2.02
N VAL A 245 -11.55 11.14 -1.76
CA VAL A 245 -11.92 12.22 -2.68
C VAL A 245 -10.65 12.92 -3.12
N ILE A 246 -10.42 12.96 -4.42
CA ILE A 246 -9.27 13.60 -5.05
C ILE A 246 -9.78 14.65 -6.02
N GLN A 247 -9.51 15.92 -5.72
CA GLN A 247 -9.74 17.02 -6.65
C GLN A 247 -8.44 17.76 -6.88
N SER A 248 -7.91 17.70 -8.10
CA SER A 248 -6.66 18.40 -8.46
C SER A 248 -6.63 18.75 -9.93
N ALA A 249 -6.40 20.02 -10.25
CA ALA A 249 -6.33 20.50 -11.63
C ALA A 249 -4.96 20.23 -12.29
N SER A 250 -3.89 20.05 -11.51
CA SER A 250 -2.51 19.92 -12.01
C SER A 250 -2.02 18.47 -12.06
N LEU A 251 -2.76 17.52 -11.47
CA LEU A 251 -2.35 16.13 -11.35
C LEU A 251 -2.37 15.43 -12.72
N GLN A 252 -1.26 14.81 -13.08
CA GLN A 252 -1.03 14.12 -14.35
C GLN A 252 -0.90 12.60 -14.16
N GLU A 253 -0.40 12.16 -13.00
CA GLU A 253 -0.25 10.75 -12.66
C GLU A 253 -0.75 10.47 -11.25
N LEU A 254 -1.61 9.46 -11.11
CA LEU A 254 -2.18 9.03 -9.84
C LEU A 254 -2.05 7.52 -9.67
N HIS A 255 -1.45 7.12 -8.55
CA HIS A 255 -1.33 5.74 -8.13
C HIS A 255 -1.93 5.55 -6.74
N ILE A 256 -2.94 4.69 -6.58
CA ILE A 256 -3.49 4.30 -5.28
C ILE A 256 -3.36 2.79 -5.14
N LEU A 257 -2.46 2.33 -4.28
CA LEU A 257 -2.11 0.91 -4.11
C LEU A 257 -2.42 0.46 -2.68
N ASN A 258 -3.66 0.07 -2.43
CA ASN A 258 -4.14 -0.41 -1.14
C ASN A 258 -4.16 -1.94 -1.09
N ALA A 259 -3.01 -2.55 -0.76
CA ALA A 259 -2.85 -4.01 -0.69
C ALA A 259 -3.08 -4.61 0.71
N VAL A 260 -3.65 -3.86 1.67
CA VAL A 260 -3.74 -4.29 3.06
C VAL A 260 -5.04 -5.04 3.32
N LYS A 261 -4.95 -6.29 3.80
CA LYS A 261 -6.08 -7.20 4.10
C LYS A 261 -7.01 -6.76 5.25
N ARG A 262 -6.85 -5.55 5.81
CA ARG A 262 -7.47 -5.13 7.08
C ARG A 262 -8.53 -4.04 6.95
N CYS A 263 -9.11 -3.83 5.77
CA CYS A 263 -10.20 -2.86 5.63
C CYS A 263 -11.48 -3.40 6.30
N GLU A 264 -11.77 -2.98 7.54
CA GLU A 264 -12.96 -3.36 8.31
C GLU A 264 -14.21 -2.54 7.93
N TYR A 265 -14.29 -2.02 6.69
CA TYR A 265 -15.30 -1.04 6.32
C TYR A 265 -16.28 -1.58 5.28
N ASP A 266 -17.57 -1.46 5.59
CA ASP A 266 -18.72 -1.95 4.82
C ASP A 266 -18.82 -1.40 3.38
N THR A 267 -18.18 -0.27 3.05
CA THR A 267 -18.17 0.28 1.68
C THR A 267 -16.97 1.19 1.46
N TYR A 268 -16.30 1.03 0.31
CA TYR A 268 -15.19 1.86 -0.14
C TYR A 268 -15.66 2.75 -1.30
N SER A 269 -15.44 4.06 -1.24
CA SER A 269 -15.78 4.98 -2.34
C SER A 269 -14.57 5.80 -2.79
N ILE A 270 -14.35 5.86 -4.10
CA ILE A 270 -13.26 6.60 -4.72
C ILE A 270 -13.85 7.58 -5.74
N ASP A 271 -13.74 8.87 -5.45
CA ASP A 271 -14.14 9.95 -6.35
C ASP A 271 -12.91 10.73 -6.81
N ILE A 272 -12.63 10.70 -8.11
CA ILE A 272 -11.48 11.37 -8.72
C ILE A 272 -11.98 12.42 -9.70
N ALA A 273 -11.65 13.68 -9.46
CA ALA A 273 -11.85 14.80 -10.37
C ALA A 273 -10.50 15.44 -10.68
N ALA A 274 -9.89 15.01 -11.78
CA ALA A 274 -8.55 15.43 -12.18
C ALA A 274 -8.47 15.64 -13.70
N PRO A 275 -8.75 16.86 -14.20
CA PRO A 275 -8.92 17.09 -15.62
C PRO A 275 -7.64 16.91 -16.45
N ALA A 276 -6.46 17.14 -15.87
CA ALA A 276 -5.17 16.99 -16.54
C ALA A 276 -4.54 15.59 -16.38
N LEU A 277 -5.28 14.63 -15.80
CA LEU A 277 -4.77 13.30 -15.46
C LEU A 277 -4.59 12.47 -16.73
N LYS A 278 -3.39 11.94 -16.92
CA LYS A 278 -2.99 11.09 -18.06
C LYS A 278 -2.86 9.63 -17.68
N HIS A 279 -2.30 9.35 -16.51
CA HIS A 279 -2.04 8.00 -16.02
C HIS A 279 -2.76 7.76 -14.70
N LEU A 280 -3.65 6.76 -14.67
CA LEU A 280 -4.39 6.36 -13.48
C LEU A 280 -4.19 4.88 -13.19
N ASN A 281 -3.61 4.57 -12.04
CA ASN A 281 -3.43 3.20 -11.57
C ASN A 281 -3.99 3.02 -10.15
N LEU A 282 -4.96 2.14 -10.03
CA LEU A 282 -5.70 1.89 -8.82
C LEU A 282 -5.68 0.40 -8.55
N SER A 283 -5.25 0.00 -7.35
CA SER A 283 -5.29 -1.38 -6.88
C SER A 283 -5.80 -1.38 -5.45
N VAL A 284 -6.96 -1.98 -5.21
CA VAL A 284 -7.66 -1.95 -3.93
C VAL A 284 -7.98 -3.36 -3.47
N PHE A 285 -7.91 -3.58 -2.16
CA PHE A 285 -8.44 -4.76 -1.49
C PHE A 285 -9.64 -4.34 -0.64
N THR A 286 -10.78 -4.99 -0.82
CA THR A 286 -12.02 -4.66 -0.12
C THR A 286 -12.72 -5.92 0.39
N HIS A 287 -13.41 -5.81 1.53
CA HIS A 287 -14.30 -6.85 2.04
C HIS A 287 -15.74 -6.68 1.56
N HIS A 288 -16.05 -5.54 0.94
CA HIS A 288 -17.39 -5.16 0.51
C HIS A 288 -17.34 -4.35 -0.81
N ASN A 289 -18.46 -3.75 -1.23
CA ASN A 289 -18.52 -2.98 -2.47
C ASN A 289 -17.54 -1.81 -2.56
N CYS A 290 -17.05 -1.58 -3.78
CA CYS A 290 -16.18 -0.46 -4.12
C CYS A 290 -16.82 0.41 -5.20
N SER A 291 -17.30 1.60 -4.85
CA SER A 291 -17.78 2.57 -5.84
C SER A 291 -16.61 3.39 -6.38
N LEU A 292 -16.56 3.52 -7.71
CA LEU A 292 -15.51 4.25 -8.43
C LEU A 292 -16.16 5.27 -9.35
N ASN A 293 -15.84 6.55 -9.15
CA ASN A 293 -16.28 7.63 -10.02
C ASN A 293 -15.07 8.44 -10.49
N ILE A 294 -14.91 8.55 -11.81
CA ILE A 294 -13.74 9.18 -12.43
C ILE A 294 -14.22 10.25 -13.40
N SER A 295 -13.82 11.49 -13.11
CA SER A 295 -13.93 12.64 -13.99
C SER A 295 -12.51 13.08 -14.39
N ALA A 296 -12.00 12.46 -15.44
CA ALA A 296 -10.64 12.65 -15.94
C ALA A 296 -10.59 12.45 -17.47
N PRO A 297 -10.96 13.47 -18.26
CA PRO A 297 -11.11 13.36 -19.72
C PRO A 297 -9.80 13.18 -20.50
N MET A 298 -8.64 13.43 -19.88
CA MET A 298 -7.33 13.31 -20.55
C MET A 298 -6.61 11.99 -20.25
N VAL A 299 -7.29 11.00 -19.65
CA VAL A 299 -6.66 9.73 -19.26
C VAL A 299 -6.32 8.92 -20.50
N GLU A 300 -5.03 8.69 -20.71
CA GLU A 300 -4.48 7.89 -21.80
C GLU A 300 -4.27 6.43 -21.34
N GLN A 301 -3.83 6.23 -20.09
CA GLN A 301 -3.62 4.91 -19.49
C GLN A 301 -4.41 4.76 -18.21
N PHE A 302 -5.28 3.75 -18.17
CA PHE A 302 -6.09 3.41 -16.99
C PHE A 302 -5.86 1.96 -16.59
N SER A 303 -5.60 1.73 -15.30
CA SER A 303 -5.54 0.40 -14.71
C SER A 303 -6.30 0.43 -13.38
N TRP A 304 -7.38 -0.34 -13.31
CA TRP A 304 -8.14 -0.64 -12.11
C TRP A 304 -7.96 -2.11 -11.75
N GLU A 305 -7.70 -2.40 -10.48
CA GLU A 305 -7.68 -3.74 -9.92
C GLU A 305 -8.40 -3.71 -8.57
N CYS A 306 -9.53 -4.41 -8.46
CA CYS A 306 -10.22 -4.65 -7.21
C CYS A 306 -10.03 -6.10 -6.80
N LYS A 307 -9.60 -6.34 -5.56
CA LYS A 307 -9.47 -7.67 -4.97
C LYS A 307 -10.48 -7.79 -3.84
N TYR A 308 -11.29 -8.83 -3.88
CA TYR A 308 -12.34 -9.03 -2.90
C TYR A 308 -11.86 -10.04 -1.86
N ALA A 309 -12.21 -9.76 -0.61
CA ALA A 309 -12.21 -10.79 0.41
C ALA A 309 -13.32 -11.82 0.13
N TYR A 310 -13.31 -12.90 0.89
CA TYR A 310 -14.25 -13.99 0.74
C TYR A 310 -15.70 -13.48 0.88
N MET A 311 -16.61 -13.96 0.01
CA MET A 311 -18.06 -13.68 0.04
C MET A 311 -18.57 -12.27 -0.30
N ALA A 312 -17.71 -11.31 -0.65
CA ALA A 312 -18.15 -9.93 -0.92
C ALA A 312 -19.05 -9.80 -2.17
N THR A 313 -18.73 -10.52 -3.25
CA THR A 313 -19.40 -10.39 -4.55
C THR A 313 -19.48 -11.74 -5.25
N GLY A 314 -20.67 -12.15 -5.72
CA GLY A 314 -20.89 -13.49 -6.24
C GLY A 314 -22.27 -13.72 -6.84
N ILE A 315 -22.50 -14.94 -7.33
CA ILE A 315 -23.81 -15.39 -7.83
C ILE A 315 -24.22 -16.65 -7.08
N GLY A 316 -25.33 -16.54 -6.36
CA GLY A 316 -25.81 -17.57 -5.46
C GLY A 316 -24.72 -18.00 -4.47
N GLU A 317 -24.73 -19.28 -4.12
CA GLU A 317 -23.80 -19.88 -3.15
C GLU A 317 -22.57 -20.54 -3.79
N LEU A 318 -22.46 -20.48 -5.13
CA LEU A 318 -21.50 -21.30 -5.90
C LEU A 318 -20.32 -20.51 -6.46
N TRP A 319 -20.50 -19.26 -6.84
CA TRP A 319 -19.48 -18.48 -7.55
C TRP A 319 -19.16 -17.19 -6.81
N GLN A 320 -17.87 -16.94 -6.57
CA GLN A 320 -17.38 -15.69 -5.98
C GLN A 320 -16.38 -15.00 -6.90
N LEU A 321 -16.50 -13.68 -7.02
CA LEU A 321 -15.49 -12.83 -7.66
C LEU A 321 -14.37 -12.57 -6.67
N THR A 322 -13.16 -12.97 -7.02
CA THR A 322 -11.97 -12.81 -6.17
C THR A 322 -11.11 -11.63 -6.61
N ARG A 323 -11.19 -11.29 -7.90
CA ARG A 323 -10.49 -10.14 -8.47
C ARG A 323 -11.22 -9.66 -9.71
N LEU A 324 -11.35 -8.34 -9.81
CA LEU A 324 -11.76 -7.62 -11.00
C LEU A 324 -10.60 -6.73 -11.44
N SER A 325 -10.32 -6.68 -12.73
CA SER A 325 -9.34 -5.74 -13.27
C SER A 325 -9.83 -5.16 -14.59
N LEU A 326 -9.67 -3.85 -14.78
CA LEU A 326 -9.97 -3.14 -16.01
C LEU A 326 -8.73 -2.38 -16.43
N LYS A 327 -8.24 -2.60 -17.65
CA LYS A 327 -7.03 -1.94 -18.17
C LYS A 327 -7.30 -1.35 -19.55
N THR A 328 -6.82 -0.14 -19.79
CA THR A 328 -6.83 0.52 -21.09
C THR A 328 -5.39 0.88 -21.48
N GLY A 329 -5.06 0.73 -22.76
CA GLY A 329 -3.78 1.17 -23.34
C GLY A 329 -2.90 0.02 -23.84
N GLU A 330 -2.05 0.35 -24.82
CA GLU A 330 -1.01 -0.54 -25.36
C GLU A 330 -0.05 -0.97 -24.23
N GLY A 331 0.05 -2.28 -23.97
CA GLY A 331 1.13 -2.84 -23.14
C GLY A 331 0.70 -3.39 -21.78
N ALA A 332 -0.23 -4.35 -21.76
CA ALA A 332 -0.13 -5.44 -20.79
C ALA A 332 0.71 -6.57 -21.40
N VAL A 333 1.47 -7.27 -20.57
CA VAL A 333 2.52 -8.28 -20.89
C VAL A 333 1.97 -9.58 -21.52
N THR A 334 0.92 -9.46 -22.33
CA THR A 334 0.39 -10.51 -23.18
C THR A 334 0.21 -9.90 -24.55
N ASN A 335 1.08 -10.27 -25.48
CA ASN A 335 0.93 -9.96 -26.90
C ASN A 335 -0.52 -10.19 -27.33
N ASP A 336 -1.07 -9.27 -28.11
CA ASP A 336 -2.47 -9.13 -28.53
C ASP A 336 -3.38 -8.46 -27.50
N VAL A 337 -3.53 -7.13 -27.61
CA VAL A 337 -4.80 -6.46 -27.98
C VAL A 337 -4.62 -4.96 -27.75
N ASP A 338 -4.78 -4.17 -28.82
CA ASP A 338 -5.04 -2.74 -28.71
C ASP A 338 -6.46 -2.55 -28.17
N GLY A 339 -6.62 -1.89 -27.03
CA GLY A 339 -7.92 -1.54 -26.47
C GLY A 339 -8.09 -1.83 -24.99
N THR A 340 -9.34 -1.85 -24.54
CA THR A 340 -9.70 -2.02 -23.14
C THR A 340 -9.96 -3.50 -22.82
N CYS A 341 -9.36 -4.00 -21.74
CA CYS A 341 -9.49 -5.38 -21.27
C CYS A 341 -10.11 -5.43 -19.86
N LEU A 342 -11.25 -6.11 -19.74
CA LEU A 342 -11.89 -6.45 -18.45
C LEU A 342 -11.55 -7.89 -18.11
N SER A 343 -10.85 -8.09 -17.00
CA SER A 343 -10.46 -9.40 -16.48
C SER A 343 -11.19 -9.70 -15.17
N LEU A 344 -11.95 -10.80 -15.14
CA LEU A 344 -12.70 -11.26 -13.98
C LEU A 344 -12.13 -12.61 -13.52
N HIS A 345 -11.68 -12.67 -12.26
CA HIS A 345 -11.23 -13.91 -11.62
C HIS A 345 -12.30 -14.42 -10.68
N ILE A 346 -12.92 -15.54 -11.06
CA ILE A 346 -14.06 -16.12 -10.36
C ILE A 346 -13.64 -17.49 -9.85
N SER A 347 -14.00 -17.80 -8.60
CA SER A 347 -13.75 -19.10 -8.00
C SER A 347 -15.07 -19.79 -7.69
N ALA A 348 -15.13 -21.09 -7.99
CA ALA A 348 -16.15 -21.96 -7.43
C ALA A 348 -15.92 -22.09 -5.91
N TYR A 349 -17.02 -22.09 -5.18
CA TYR A 349 -17.10 -22.11 -3.73
C TYR A 349 -17.42 -23.53 -3.21
N ASN A 350 -16.97 -23.85 -1.99
CA ASN A 350 -17.29 -25.12 -1.32
C ASN A 350 -18.41 -24.89 -0.28
N THR A 351 -19.56 -25.53 -0.52
CA THR A 351 -20.89 -25.29 0.05
C THR A 351 -21.04 -25.43 1.57
N SER A 352 -20.02 -25.85 2.32
CA SER A 352 -20.19 -26.18 3.75
C SER A 352 -20.44 -24.98 4.67
N ARG A 353 -20.27 -23.74 4.21
CA ARG A 353 -20.54 -22.50 4.96
C ARG A 353 -21.05 -21.36 4.06
N ALA A 354 -21.77 -21.66 2.98
CA ALA A 354 -22.20 -20.62 2.05
C ALA A 354 -23.29 -19.74 2.68
N THR A 355 -23.13 -18.43 2.52
CA THR A 355 -24.19 -17.43 2.64
C THR A 355 -24.30 -16.77 1.27
N GLU A 356 -25.50 -16.28 0.90
CA GLU A 356 -25.65 -15.51 -0.34
C GLU A 356 -24.66 -14.35 -0.38
N ALA A 357 -24.08 -14.10 -1.55
CA ALA A 357 -23.18 -12.98 -1.75
C ALA A 357 -23.92 -11.66 -1.47
N GLU A 358 -23.24 -10.71 -0.83
CA GLU A 358 -23.83 -9.40 -0.50
C GLU A 358 -24.24 -8.62 -1.78
N HIS A 359 -23.51 -8.86 -2.88
CA HIS A 359 -23.63 -8.11 -4.12
C HIS A 359 -23.48 -8.98 -5.37
N THR A 360 -24.16 -8.58 -6.43
CA THR A 360 -24.11 -9.26 -7.74
C THR A 360 -23.05 -8.64 -8.65
N PHE A 361 -22.65 -9.35 -9.69
CA PHE A 361 -21.66 -8.82 -10.64
C PHE A 361 -22.16 -7.59 -11.39
N GLU A 362 -23.45 -7.50 -11.69
CA GLU A 362 -24.06 -6.36 -12.39
C GLU A 362 -23.83 -5.06 -11.62
N GLN A 363 -24.00 -5.08 -10.29
CA GLN A 363 -23.80 -3.91 -9.44
C GLN A 363 -22.35 -3.41 -9.50
N GLU A 364 -21.39 -4.33 -9.54
CA GLU A 364 -19.97 -3.98 -9.60
C GLU A 364 -19.55 -3.48 -10.98
N ILE A 365 -20.10 -4.09 -12.05
CA ILE A 365 -19.78 -3.73 -13.44
C ILE A 365 -20.44 -2.43 -13.86
N GLN A 366 -21.63 -2.11 -13.36
CA GLN A 366 -22.34 -0.86 -13.69
C GLN A 366 -21.53 0.41 -13.37
N ASN A 367 -20.63 0.34 -12.40
CA ASN A 367 -19.81 1.48 -11.97
C ASN A 367 -18.49 1.61 -12.75
N LEU A 368 -18.21 0.70 -13.68
CA LEU A 368 -16.97 0.72 -14.44
C LEU A 368 -17.10 1.56 -15.71
N PRO A 369 -16.05 2.29 -16.12
CA PRO A 369 -16.01 2.95 -17.41
C PRO A 369 -15.76 1.90 -18.52
N VAL A 370 -16.80 1.14 -18.88
CA VAL A 370 -16.73 0.02 -19.86
C VAL A 370 -16.96 0.50 -21.31
N GLY A 371 -17.00 1.82 -21.56
CA GLY A 371 -17.43 2.40 -22.84
C GLY A 371 -16.68 1.88 -24.07
N ASP A 372 -15.39 1.56 -23.93
CA ASP A 372 -14.51 1.10 -25.01
C ASP A 372 -13.99 -0.33 -24.79
N LEU A 373 -14.73 -1.18 -24.07
CA LEU A 373 -14.32 -2.57 -23.81
C LEU A 373 -14.16 -3.35 -25.13
N CYS A 374 -12.97 -3.94 -25.36
CA CYS A 374 -12.70 -4.77 -26.53
C CYS A 374 -12.55 -6.25 -26.15
N THR A 375 -11.91 -6.53 -25.01
CA THR A 375 -11.61 -7.90 -24.57
C THR A 375 -12.19 -8.20 -23.19
N LEU A 376 -12.93 -9.31 -23.08
CA LEU A 376 -13.36 -9.90 -21.82
C LEU A 376 -12.51 -11.14 -21.50
N GLU A 377 -11.73 -11.09 -20.42
CA GLU A 377 -11.00 -12.24 -19.89
C GLU A 377 -11.71 -12.82 -18.66
N LEU A 378 -12.12 -14.08 -18.74
CA LEU A 378 -12.75 -14.81 -17.64
C LEU A 378 -11.81 -15.89 -17.12
N HIS A 379 -11.29 -15.69 -15.92
CA HIS A 379 -10.44 -16.64 -15.22
C HIS A 379 -11.27 -17.43 -14.20
N LEU A 380 -11.68 -18.64 -14.56
CA LEU A 380 -12.52 -19.48 -13.72
C LEU A 380 -11.68 -20.54 -12.99
N SER A 381 -11.69 -20.50 -11.66
CA SER A 381 -11.13 -21.55 -10.81
C SER A 381 -12.26 -22.51 -10.42
N LEU A 382 -12.33 -23.66 -11.07
CA LEU A 382 -13.49 -24.56 -10.98
C LEU A 382 -13.51 -25.41 -9.71
N GLY A 383 -12.36 -25.65 -9.06
CA GLY A 383 -12.31 -26.49 -7.86
C GLY A 383 -12.92 -27.89 -8.08
N GLN A 384 -13.53 -28.47 -7.04
CA GLN A 384 -14.25 -29.75 -7.09
C GLN A 384 -15.74 -29.60 -7.46
N THR A 385 -16.28 -28.38 -7.42
CA THR A 385 -17.72 -28.09 -7.47
C THR A 385 -18.14 -27.22 -8.66
N GLY A 386 -17.18 -26.67 -9.43
CA GLY A 386 -17.41 -25.74 -10.54
C GLY A 386 -17.81 -26.40 -11.85
N HIS A 387 -18.71 -27.38 -11.82
CA HIS A 387 -19.23 -28.05 -13.02
C HIS A 387 -20.09 -27.12 -13.88
N ALA A 388 -20.78 -26.16 -13.24
CA ALA A 388 -21.68 -25.21 -13.91
C ALA A 388 -20.93 -23.98 -14.46
N TRP A 389 -19.74 -24.14 -15.03
CA TRP A 389 -18.97 -22.97 -15.51
C TRP A 389 -19.62 -22.29 -16.73
N ARG A 390 -20.37 -23.05 -17.55
CA ARG A 390 -21.08 -22.50 -18.71
C ARG A 390 -22.15 -21.48 -18.29
N SER A 391 -22.88 -21.76 -17.21
CA SER A 391 -23.94 -20.86 -16.74
C SER A 391 -23.38 -19.54 -16.23
N ILE A 392 -22.26 -19.56 -15.49
CA ILE A 392 -21.62 -18.33 -15.00
C ILE A 392 -21.06 -17.48 -16.17
N VAL A 393 -20.51 -18.11 -17.20
CA VAL A 393 -20.05 -17.39 -18.41
C VAL A 393 -21.24 -16.75 -19.12
N LEU A 394 -22.32 -17.50 -19.35
CA LEU A 394 -23.50 -16.99 -20.03
C LEU A 394 -24.22 -15.89 -19.23
N HIS A 395 -24.24 -16.01 -17.91
CA HIS A 395 -24.76 -14.97 -17.04
C HIS A 395 -23.97 -13.66 -17.22
N ILE A 396 -22.63 -13.71 -17.20
CA ILE A 396 -21.79 -12.52 -17.39
C ILE A 396 -21.98 -11.94 -18.80
N LEU A 397 -22.07 -12.79 -19.83
CA LEU A 397 -22.39 -12.36 -21.19
C LEU A 397 -23.85 -11.86 -21.33
N GLY A 398 -24.73 -12.17 -20.38
CA GLY A 398 -26.09 -11.65 -20.29
C GLY A 398 -26.14 -10.19 -19.86
N ILE A 399 -25.09 -9.70 -19.17
CA ILE A 399 -24.96 -8.31 -18.75
C ILE A 399 -24.81 -7.43 -19.98
N GLN A 400 -25.80 -6.57 -20.23
CA GLN A 400 -25.91 -5.81 -21.48
C GLN A 400 -24.66 -4.97 -21.81
N SER A 401 -24.06 -4.32 -20.82
CA SER A 401 -22.85 -3.49 -21.01
C SER A 401 -21.64 -4.31 -21.47
N ILE A 402 -21.45 -5.51 -20.91
CA ILE A 402 -20.41 -6.44 -21.33
C ILE A 402 -20.73 -7.00 -22.71
N ARG A 403 -21.98 -7.45 -22.91
CA ARG A 403 -22.42 -8.10 -24.13
C ARG A 403 -22.20 -7.27 -25.38
N ILE A 404 -22.58 -6.00 -25.31
CA ILE A 404 -22.51 -5.10 -26.47
C ILE A 404 -21.07 -4.68 -26.74
N ALA A 405 -20.23 -4.55 -25.72
CA ALA A 405 -18.87 -4.07 -25.93
C ALA A 405 -17.89 -5.20 -26.31
N THR A 406 -18.08 -6.43 -25.80
CA THR A 406 -17.11 -7.52 -25.99
C THR A 406 -16.94 -7.94 -27.46
N GLN A 407 -15.72 -7.80 -27.99
CA GLN A 407 -15.31 -8.27 -29.32
C GLN A 407 -14.47 -9.55 -29.23
N ARG A 408 -13.68 -9.69 -28.18
CA ARG A 408 -12.88 -10.89 -27.90
C ARG A 408 -13.23 -11.47 -26.53
N LEU A 409 -13.59 -12.75 -26.50
CA LEU A 409 -13.81 -13.49 -25.27
C LEU A 409 -12.63 -14.45 -25.03
N LYS A 410 -11.97 -14.32 -23.90
CA LYS A 410 -10.91 -15.24 -23.47
C LYS A 410 -11.28 -15.93 -22.17
N LEU A 411 -11.52 -17.22 -22.25
CA LEU A 411 -11.88 -18.07 -21.14
C LEU A 411 -10.67 -18.86 -20.67
N VAL A 412 -10.34 -18.80 -19.39
CA VAL A 412 -9.25 -19.58 -18.78
C VAL A 412 -9.83 -20.47 -17.68
N LEU A 413 -9.95 -21.76 -17.98
CA LEU A 413 -10.48 -22.78 -17.08
C LEU A 413 -9.34 -23.40 -16.26
N ARG A 414 -9.26 -23.04 -14.98
CA ARG A 414 -8.34 -23.66 -14.01
C ARG A 414 -9.07 -24.80 -13.30
N ARG A 415 -8.72 -26.03 -13.66
CA ARG A 415 -9.35 -27.25 -13.13
C ARG A 415 -8.57 -27.84 -11.97
N SER A 416 -9.27 -28.55 -11.10
CA SER A 416 -8.69 -29.41 -10.08
C SER A 416 -8.32 -30.77 -10.68
N GLU A 417 -7.31 -31.44 -10.12
CA GLU A 417 -6.97 -32.83 -10.47
C GLU A 417 -8.03 -33.82 -9.94
N VAL A 418 -8.72 -33.42 -8.87
CA VAL A 418 -9.82 -34.17 -8.25
C VAL A 418 -11.11 -33.43 -8.55
N GLU A 419 -12.05 -34.07 -9.23
CA GLU A 419 -13.38 -33.55 -9.53
C GLU A 419 -14.42 -34.27 -8.67
N GLY A 420 -15.38 -33.52 -8.13
CA GLY A 420 -16.55 -34.12 -7.49
C GLY A 420 -17.48 -34.72 -8.54
N ALA A 421 -18.36 -35.64 -8.14
CA ALA A 421 -19.43 -36.10 -9.04
C ALA A 421 -20.49 -34.98 -9.23
N CYS A 422 -20.97 -34.71 -10.46
CA CYS A 422 -22.18 -33.88 -10.67
C CYS A 422 -23.38 -34.66 -10.11
N THR A 423 -24.11 -34.07 -9.17
CA THR A 423 -25.41 -34.59 -8.70
C THR A 423 -26.52 -34.22 -9.68
N ALA A 424 -27.65 -34.93 -9.63
CA ALA A 424 -28.80 -34.65 -10.52
C ALA A 424 -29.32 -33.21 -10.35
N ASP A 425 -29.28 -32.67 -9.14
CA ASP A 425 -29.70 -31.29 -8.82
C ASP A 425 -28.61 -30.25 -9.09
N CYS A 426 -27.51 -30.62 -9.74
CA CYS A 426 -26.45 -29.67 -10.00
C CYS A 426 -26.90 -28.67 -11.08
N PRO A 427 -26.67 -27.34 -10.88
CA PRO A 427 -26.96 -26.31 -11.89
C PRO A 427 -26.24 -26.52 -13.24
N CYS A 428 -25.32 -27.51 -13.32
CA CYS A 428 -24.71 -27.97 -14.56
C CYS A 428 -25.75 -28.47 -15.59
N HIS A 429 -26.96 -28.86 -15.14
CA HIS A 429 -28.03 -29.45 -15.95
C HIS A 429 -29.14 -28.47 -16.37
N GLU A 430 -29.17 -27.24 -15.85
CA GLU A 430 -30.22 -26.29 -16.22
C GLU A 430 -30.09 -25.86 -17.69
N PRO A 431 -31.20 -25.80 -18.45
CA PRO A 431 -31.18 -25.38 -19.85
C PRO A 431 -30.73 -23.92 -19.95
N MET A 432 -29.68 -23.69 -20.71
CA MET A 432 -29.07 -22.37 -20.82
C MET A 432 -29.58 -21.65 -22.07
N GLN A 433 -30.00 -20.40 -21.91
CA GLN A 433 -30.27 -19.51 -23.04
C GLN A 433 -29.05 -18.63 -23.28
N ILE A 434 -28.52 -18.68 -24.50
CA ILE A 434 -27.41 -17.81 -24.89
C ILE A 434 -27.95 -16.46 -25.35
N PRO A 435 -27.46 -15.33 -24.80
CA PRO A 435 -27.82 -14.01 -25.31
C PRO A 435 -27.20 -13.80 -26.70
N SER A 436 -27.75 -12.89 -27.51
CA SER A 436 -27.17 -12.55 -28.81
C SER A 436 -25.82 -11.84 -28.65
N LEU A 437 -24.77 -12.35 -29.30
CA LEU A 437 -23.39 -11.89 -29.19
C LEU A 437 -22.96 -11.17 -30.48
N VAL A 438 -23.71 -10.15 -30.87
CA VAL A 438 -23.61 -9.50 -32.19
C VAL A 438 -22.22 -8.96 -32.55
N ASN A 439 -21.42 -8.56 -31.56
CA ASN A 439 -20.11 -7.95 -31.77
C ASN A 439 -18.93 -8.89 -31.51
N LEU A 440 -19.20 -10.12 -31.07
CA LEU A 440 -18.15 -11.08 -30.73
C LEU A 440 -17.49 -11.64 -32.00
N GLN A 441 -16.19 -11.43 -32.12
CA GLN A 441 -15.37 -11.80 -33.28
C GLN A 441 -14.37 -12.91 -32.97
N GLU A 442 -13.82 -12.93 -31.75
CA GLU A 442 -12.82 -13.91 -31.35
C GLU A 442 -13.19 -14.61 -30.05
N VAL A 443 -13.02 -15.93 -30.01
CA VAL A 443 -13.15 -16.75 -28.80
C VAL A 443 -11.86 -17.54 -28.58
N GLU A 444 -11.27 -17.42 -27.40
CA GLU A 444 -10.11 -18.17 -26.96
C GLU A 444 -10.44 -18.94 -25.67
N ILE A 445 -10.33 -20.26 -25.67
CA ILE A 445 -10.56 -21.08 -24.47
C ILE A 445 -9.27 -21.82 -24.09
N LYS A 446 -8.72 -21.50 -22.92
CA LYS A 446 -7.61 -22.24 -22.29
C LYS A 446 -8.13 -23.24 -21.28
N GLY A 447 -7.57 -24.44 -21.30
CA GLY A 447 -7.96 -25.53 -20.40
C GLY A 447 -9.16 -26.32 -20.92
N PHE A 448 -9.34 -26.35 -22.24
CA PHE A 448 -10.39 -27.11 -22.94
C PHE A 448 -10.11 -28.62 -22.86
N ARG A 449 -11.10 -29.42 -22.48
CA ARG A 449 -11.02 -30.89 -22.50
C ARG A 449 -11.67 -31.47 -23.73
N GLY A 450 -12.68 -30.79 -24.28
CA GLY A 450 -13.47 -31.29 -25.41
C GLY A 450 -14.42 -32.41 -25.01
N ASP A 451 -15.03 -32.30 -23.83
CA ASP A 451 -16.21 -33.08 -23.51
C ASP A 451 -17.44 -32.54 -24.26
N GLY A 452 -18.52 -33.34 -24.32
CA GLY A 452 -19.70 -33.00 -25.13
C GLY A 452 -20.31 -31.64 -24.77
N TYR A 453 -20.34 -31.32 -23.47
CA TYR A 453 -20.94 -30.08 -22.99
C TYR A 453 -20.11 -28.83 -23.31
N GLU A 454 -18.78 -28.95 -23.42
CA GLU A 454 -17.88 -27.89 -23.90
C GLU A 454 -18.05 -27.61 -25.40
N PHE A 455 -18.26 -28.67 -26.20
CA PHE A 455 -18.58 -28.51 -27.62
C PHE A 455 -19.97 -27.90 -27.83
N GLU A 456 -20.97 -28.32 -27.06
CA GLU A 456 -22.29 -27.67 -27.06
C GLU A 456 -22.19 -26.18 -26.75
N PHE A 457 -21.34 -25.79 -25.79
CA PHE A 457 -21.10 -24.37 -25.50
C PHE A 457 -20.56 -23.62 -26.71
N LEU A 458 -19.55 -24.16 -27.39
CA LEU A 458 -18.99 -23.54 -28.59
C LEU A 458 -20.03 -23.43 -29.72
N GLN A 459 -20.87 -24.46 -29.91
CA GLN A 459 -21.96 -24.43 -30.88
C GLN A 459 -23.02 -23.38 -30.55
N MET A 460 -23.36 -23.22 -29.27
CA MET A 460 -24.26 -22.14 -28.84
C MET A 460 -23.65 -20.78 -29.16
N VAL A 461 -22.37 -20.57 -28.81
CA VAL A 461 -21.66 -19.30 -29.05
C VAL A 461 -21.58 -18.99 -30.54
N SER A 462 -21.23 -19.96 -31.39
CA SER A 462 -21.16 -19.75 -32.84
C SER A 462 -22.53 -19.45 -33.45
N GLY A 463 -23.60 -20.09 -32.97
CA GLY A 463 -24.96 -19.77 -33.39
C GLY A 463 -25.44 -18.38 -32.94
N ALA A 464 -24.91 -17.86 -31.83
CA ALA A 464 -25.31 -16.58 -31.26
C ALA A 464 -24.44 -15.39 -31.69
N ALA A 465 -23.25 -15.65 -32.28
CA ALA A 465 -22.26 -14.65 -32.66
C ALA A 465 -22.07 -14.61 -34.20
N PRO A 466 -22.85 -13.79 -34.92
CA PRO A 466 -22.81 -13.75 -36.39
C PRO A 466 -21.51 -13.20 -36.99
N LEU A 467 -20.71 -12.48 -36.20
CA LEU A 467 -19.42 -11.92 -36.61
C LEU A 467 -18.23 -12.75 -36.12
N LEU A 468 -18.47 -13.97 -35.62
CA LEU A 468 -17.39 -14.83 -35.10
C LEU A 468 -16.48 -15.28 -36.24
N GLU A 469 -15.24 -14.79 -36.23
CA GLU A 469 -14.23 -15.09 -37.26
C GLU A 469 -13.22 -16.15 -36.79
N LYS A 470 -13.02 -16.27 -35.47
CA LYS A 470 -11.94 -17.10 -34.93
C LYS A 470 -12.31 -17.74 -33.60
N THR A 471 -12.22 -19.07 -33.57
CA THR A 471 -12.30 -19.86 -32.34
C THR A 471 -10.99 -20.61 -32.12
N THR A 472 -10.32 -20.31 -31.00
CA THR A 472 -9.08 -20.96 -30.58
C THR A 472 -9.33 -21.75 -29.30
N THR A 473 -9.13 -23.06 -29.32
CA THR A 473 -9.13 -23.86 -28.09
C THR A 473 -7.74 -24.38 -27.79
N ILE A 474 -7.31 -24.22 -26.54
CA ILE A 474 -6.02 -24.66 -26.02
C ILE A 474 -6.29 -25.78 -25.02
N ARG A 475 -5.93 -27.00 -25.41
CA ARG A 475 -6.24 -28.20 -24.62
C ARG A 475 -5.52 -28.24 -23.27
N TYR A 476 -6.20 -28.78 -22.27
CA TYR A 476 -5.60 -29.20 -21.01
C TYR A 476 -4.95 -30.58 -21.18
N VAL A 477 -3.63 -30.68 -20.98
CA VAL A 477 -2.91 -31.95 -20.97
C VAL A 477 -2.39 -32.17 -19.54
N ALA A 478 -2.92 -33.19 -18.85
CA ALA A 478 -2.38 -33.63 -17.57
C ALA A 478 -1.09 -34.43 -17.82
N GLY A 479 0.06 -33.92 -17.40
CA GLY A 479 1.36 -34.58 -17.55
C GLY A 479 2.56 -33.65 -17.31
N PRO A 480 3.78 -34.18 -17.10
CA PRO A 480 4.97 -33.40 -16.73
C PRO A 480 5.51 -32.48 -17.84
N LEU A 481 5.02 -32.61 -19.07
CA LEU A 481 5.39 -31.78 -20.21
C LEU A 481 4.15 -31.04 -20.72
N LYS A 482 4.06 -29.74 -20.42
CA LYS A 482 2.99 -28.85 -20.87
C LYS A 482 3.15 -28.57 -22.37
N LEU A 483 2.49 -29.33 -23.21
CA LEU A 483 2.34 -29.03 -24.65
C LEU A 483 0.92 -28.53 -24.90
N TYR A 484 0.83 -27.30 -25.42
CA TYR A 484 -0.43 -26.65 -25.78
C TYR A 484 -0.68 -26.88 -27.28
N PHE A 485 -1.76 -27.59 -27.62
CA PHE A 485 -2.26 -27.68 -29.00
C PHE A 485 -3.38 -26.66 -29.19
N ALA A 486 -3.24 -25.79 -30.20
CA ALA A 486 -4.31 -24.90 -30.64
C ALA A 486 -5.16 -25.63 -31.69
N ILE A 487 -6.45 -25.78 -31.44
CA ILE A 487 -7.42 -26.21 -32.46
C ILE A 487 -8.13 -24.96 -32.94
N TYR A 488 -8.00 -24.67 -34.23
CA TYR A 488 -8.75 -23.64 -34.94
C TYR A 488 -10.02 -24.27 -35.50
N CYS A 489 -11.18 -23.79 -35.06
CA CYS A 489 -12.46 -24.10 -35.69
C CYS A 489 -12.90 -22.86 -36.47
N ASN A 490 -13.00 -22.97 -37.80
CA ASN A 490 -13.72 -22.03 -38.65
C ASN A 490 -15.18 -22.44 -38.74
#